data_AF-A0A9E7G7I5-F1
#
_entry.id   AF-A0A9E7G7I5-F1
#
_cell.length_a   1.000
_cell.length_b   1.000
_cell.length_c   1.000
_cell.angle_alpha   90.00
_cell.angle_beta   90.00
_cell.angle_gamma   90.00
#
_symmetry.space_group_name_H-M   'P 1'
#
loop_
_entity.id
_entity.type
_entity.pdbx_description
1 polymer ?
#
loop_
_entity_poly.entity_id
_entity_poly.type
_entity_poly.pdbx_seq_one_letter_code
_entity_poly.pdbx_strand_id
1 'polypeptide(L)'
;MAPSLDARQDIVVVEIPKLGKEAAVKAIKEWGQPKSKITHLVFCTTSGVDMPGADYQLTKLLGLRPSVNRLMMYQQGCFAGGTVLRLAKDLAENNRGARVLVALFGDGAAAIIVGADPDPAIERPLFQIVSASQTILPDSEGAIDGHLREVGLTFHLLKDVPGLISKNIEKSLVEAFKPLGIADWNSIFWIAHPGGPAILDQVEAKLGLQKEKMQATRRVLSEYGNMSSACVLFILDEMRNLSSADGKATTGEGLEWGVLFGFGPGLTVETVVLHSVPITAN
;
A
#
# COMPACT_ATOMS: atom_id res chain seq x y z
N MET A 1 -10.68 17.10 25.95
CA MET A 1 -11.19 17.33 24.57
C MET A 1 -12.69 17.09 24.56
N ALA A 2 -13.46 17.84 23.77
CA ALA A 2 -14.91 17.65 23.68
C ALA A 2 -15.25 16.42 22.81
N PRO A 3 -16.38 15.72 23.05
CA PRO A 3 -16.85 14.64 22.18
C PRO A 3 -17.04 15.12 20.75
N SER A 4 -16.58 14.33 19.78
CA SER A 4 -16.71 14.65 18.35
C SER A 4 -16.81 13.40 17.45
N LEU A 5 -16.87 12.20 18.02
CA LEU A 5 -16.89 10.94 17.27
C LEU A 5 -18.09 10.86 16.32
N ASP A 6 -19.30 11.18 16.78
CA ASP A 6 -20.52 11.08 15.96
C ASP A 6 -20.44 11.99 14.72
N ALA A 7 -20.11 13.27 14.92
CA ALA A 7 -19.96 14.22 13.82
C ALA A 7 -18.86 13.80 12.82
N ARG A 8 -17.77 13.19 13.31
CA ARG A 8 -16.73 12.64 12.43
C ARG A 8 -17.23 11.42 11.67
N GLN A 9 -17.94 10.51 12.33
CA GLN A 9 -18.52 9.32 11.72
C GLN A 9 -19.50 9.68 10.62
N ASP A 10 -20.43 10.61 10.87
CA ASP A 10 -21.40 11.09 9.88
C ASP A 10 -20.74 11.57 8.58
N ILE A 11 -19.56 12.18 8.67
CA ILE A 11 -18.77 12.61 7.51
C ILE A 11 -18.09 11.39 6.86
N VAL A 12 -17.28 10.66 7.62
CA VAL A 12 -16.35 9.69 7.03
C VAL A 12 -17.04 8.45 6.47
N VAL A 13 -18.17 8.00 7.04
CA VAL A 13 -18.91 6.83 6.50
C VAL A 13 -19.48 7.09 5.11
N VAL A 14 -19.70 8.37 4.76
CA VAL A 14 -20.18 8.80 3.46
C VAL A 14 -19.02 9.12 2.50
N GLU A 15 -17.99 9.83 2.96
CA GLU A 15 -16.92 10.33 2.09
C GLU A 15 -15.87 9.26 1.75
N ILE A 16 -15.58 8.32 2.67
CA ILE A 16 -14.61 7.25 2.43
C ILE A 16 -14.97 6.41 1.20
N PRO A 17 -16.20 5.86 1.08
CA PRO A 17 -16.54 5.06 -0.09
C PRO A 17 -16.61 5.87 -1.38
N LYS A 18 -16.94 7.17 -1.32
CA LYS A 18 -16.96 8.06 -2.49
C LYS A 18 -15.55 8.27 -3.04
N LEU A 19 -14.58 8.60 -2.18
CA LEU A 19 -13.20 8.79 -2.63
C LEU A 19 -12.59 7.46 -3.13
N GLY A 20 -12.89 6.35 -2.43
CA GLY A 20 -12.53 5.01 -2.88
C GLY A 20 -13.11 4.67 -4.26
N LYS A 21 -14.35 5.10 -4.55
CA LYS A 21 -14.98 4.94 -5.87
C LYS A 21 -14.22 5.70 -6.95
N GLU A 22 -13.83 6.94 -6.69
CA GLU A 22 -13.08 7.75 -7.67
C GLU A 22 -11.75 7.09 -8.05
N ALA A 23 -11.00 6.61 -7.06
CA ALA A 23 -9.76 5.87 -7.29
C ALA A 23 -10.03 4.55 -8.05
N ALA A 24 -11.02 3.77 -7.61
CA ALA A 24 -11.35 2.50 -8.24
C ALA A 24 -11.81 2.65 -9.69
N VAL A 25 -12.57 3.70 -10.02
CA VAL A 25 -12.99 3.98 -11.41
C VAL A 25 -11.77 4.24 -12.30
N LYS A 26 -10.76 4.96 -11.81
CA LYS A 26 -9.51 5.18 -12.57
C LYS A 26 -8.76 3.88 -12.79
N ALA A 27 -8.58 3.06 -11.75
CA ALA A 27 -7.92 1.77 -11.84
C ALA A 27 -8.64 0.78 -12.78
N ILE A 28 -9.98 0.71 -12.71
CA ILE A 28 -10.80 -0.13 -13.59
C ILE A 28 -10.71 0.35 -15.04
N LYS A 29 -10.71 1.67 -15.26
CA LYS A 29 -10.55 2.24 -16.60
C LYS A 29 -9.20 1.87 -17.20
N GLU A 30 -8.13 1.97 -16.43
CA GLU A 30 -6.78 1.60 -16.87
C GLU A 30 -6.66 0.10 -17.14
N TRP A 31 -7.26 -0.73 -16.30
CA TRP A 31 -7.31 -2.18 -16.47
C TRP A 31 -8.01 -2.61 -17.77
N GLY A 32 -8.95 -1.81 -18.29
CA GLY A 32 -9.54 -1.99 -19.63
C GLY A 32 -10.53 -3.15 -19.76
N GLN A 33 -10.89 -3.81 -18.67
CA GLN A 33 -11.83 -4.93 -18.64
C GLN A 33 -13.16 -4.54 -17.96
N PRO A 34 -14.27 -5.25 -18.25
CA PRO A 34 -15.54 -4.96 -17.62
C PRO A 34 -15.48 -5.26 -16.11
N LYS A 35 -16.00 -4.35 -15.29
CA LYS A 35 -16.09 -4.50 -13.83
C LYS A 35 -16.81 -5.79 -13.37
N SER A 36 -17.62 -6.41 -14.23
CA SER A 36 -18.23 -7.72 -13.97
C SER A 36 -17.21 -8.85 -13.83
N LYS A 37 -15.98 -8.69 -14.33
CA LYS A 37 -14.88 -9.64 -14.13
C LYS A 37 -14.19 -9.50 -12.76
N ILE A 38 -14.48 -8.45 -11.99
CA ILE A 38 -14.00 -8.35 -10.61
C ILE A 38 -14.66 -9.46 -9.78
N THR A 39 -13.83 -10.17 -9.03
CA THR A 39 -14.22 -11.35 -8.24
C THR A 39 -14.12 -11.10 -6.74
N HIS A 40 -13.16 -10.26 -6.35
CA HIS A 40 -12.89 -9.94 -4.95
C HIS A 40 -12.76 -8.42 -4.80
N LEU A 41 -13.14 -7.92 -3.62
CA LEU A 41 -12.91 -6.55 -3.18
C LEU A 41 -12.22 -6.58 -1.83
N VAL A 42 -11.02 -6.00 -1.74
CA VAL A 42 -10.35 -5.70 -0.48
C VAL A 42 -10.47 -4.20 -0.25
N PHE A 43 -11.11 -3.79 0.84
CA PHE A 43 -11.24 -2.40 1.22
C PHE A 43 -10.53 -2.16 2.55
N CYS A 44 -9.68 -1.14 2.63
CA CYS A 44 -9.03 -0.76 3.88
C CYS A 44 -9.17 0.73 4.18
N THR A 45 -9.51 1.04 5.43
CA THR A 45 -9.54 2.40 5.97
C THR A 45 -9.24 2.39 7.46
N THR A 46 -8.63 3.48 7.94
CA THR A 46 -8.33 3.68 9.36
C THR A 46 -9.52 4.23 10.15
N SER A 47 -10.53 4.79 9.49
CA SER A 47 -11.70 5.44 10.12
C SER A 47 -13.02 4.99 9.48
N GLY A 48 -14.15 5.39 10.08
CA GLY A 48 -15.48 5.10 9.51
C GLY A 48 -15.90 3.64 9.64
N VAL A 49 -15.63 3.02 10.80
CA VAL A 49 -16.18 1.69 11.08
C VAL A 49 -17.70 1.79 11.11
N ASP A 50 -18.36 0.98 10.28
CA ASP A 50 -19.82 0.92 10.17
C ASP A 50 -20.26 -0.47 9.70
N MET A 51 -21.54 -0.78 9.86
CA MET A 51 -22.16 -2.04 9.45
C MET A 51 -23.51 -1.79 8.76
N PRO A 52 -23.61 -1.97 7.42
CA PRO A 52 -22.59 -2.52 6.53
C PRO A 52 -21.44 -1.54 6.22
N GLY A 53 -20.22 -2.08 6.12
CA GLY A 53 -18.99 -1.28 6.00
C GLY A 53 -18.75 -0.63 4.63
N ALA A 54 -17.61 0.06 4.53
CA ALA A 54 -17.21 0.80 3.33
C ALA A 54 -17.04 -0.11 2.10
N ASP A 55 -16.67 -1.37 2.29
CA ASP A 55 -16.61 -2.40 1.26
C ASP A 55 -17.99 -2.67 0.60
N TYR A 56 -19.06 -2.71 1.41
CA TYR A 56 -20.43 -2.82 0.92
C TYR A 56 -20.85 -1.57 0.15
N GLN A 57 -20.58 -0.39 0.71
CA GLN A 57 -20.93 0.88 0.08
C GLN A 57 -20.22 1.02 -1.27
N LEU A 58 -18.92 0.73 -1.33
CA LEU A 58 -18.15 0.76 -2.58
C LEU A 58 -18.69 -0.26 -3.60
N THR A 59 -19.04 -1.47 -3.16
CA THR A 59 -19.65 -2.51 -4.02
C THR A 59 -20.92 -1.98 -4.70
N LYS A 60 -21.79 -1.29 -3.96
CA LYS A 60 -23.00 -0.65 -4.48
C LYS A 60 -22.68 0.51 -5.42
N LEU A 61 -21.79 1.42 -5.00
CA LEU A 61 -21.43 2.63 -5.76
C LEU A 61 -20.78 2.32 -7.10
N LEU A 62 -19.97 1.26 -7.18
CA LEU A 62 -19.37 0.77 -8.41
C LEU A 62 -20.32 -0.11 -9.23
N GLY A 63 -21.41 -0.61 -8.65
CA GLY A 63 -22.29 -1.59 -9.27
C GLY A 63 -21.54 -2.88 -9.61
N LEU A 64 -20.75 -3.38 -8.66
CA LEU A 64 -20.11 -4.70 -8.77
C LEU A 64 -21.16 -5.81 -8.63
N ARG A 65 -20.79 -7.04 -9.01
CA ARG A 65 -21.66 -8.20 -8.80
C ARG A 65 -21.96 -8.38 -7.30
N PRO A 66 -23.21 -8.68 -6.90
CA PRO A 66 -23.54 -8.96 -5.50
C PRO A 66 -22.77 -10.16 -4.90
N SER A 67 -22.28 -11.06 -5.75
CA SER A 67 -21.46 -12.21 -5.38
C SER A 67 -19.97 -11.91 -5.27
N VAL A 68 -19.54 -10.64 -5.31
CA VAL A 68 -18.13 -10.28 -5.10
C VAL A 68 -17.74 -10.66 -3.67
N ASN A 69 -16.62 -11.37 -3.52
CA ASN A 69 -16.08 -11.74 -2.21
C ASN A 69 -15.41 -10.51 -1.60
N ARG A 70 -15.95 -10.01 -0.48
CA ARG A 70 -15.47 -8.78 0.15
C ARG A 70 -14.61 -9.09 1.37
N LEU A 71 -13.53 -8.35 1.54
CA LEU A 71 -12.70 -8.33 2.73
C LEU A 71 -12.55 -6.88 3.19
N MET A 72 -13.13 -6.58 4.36
CA MET A 72 -13.12 -5.26 4.96
C MET A 72 -12.05 -5.19 6.06
N MET A 73 -11.10 -4.27 5.93
CA MET A 73 -10.03 -4.05 6.89
C MET A 73 -10.14 -2.67 7.54
N TYR A 74 -10.60 -2.65 8.78
CA TYR A 74 -10.65 -1.43 9.59
C TYR A 74 -9.45 -1.29 10.51
N GLN A 75 -9.03 -0.04 10.76
CA GLN A 75 -8.12 0.34 11.85
C GLN A 75 -6.75 -0.36 11.85
N GLN A 76 -6.24 -0.74 10.68
CA GLN A 76 -4.92 -1.35 10.55
C GLN A 76 -3.78 -0.33 10.66
N GLY A 77 -4.02 0.92 10.22
CA GLY A 77 -3.04 1.98 10.23
C GLY A 77 -2.09 1.94 9.03
N CYS A 78 -0.93 2.59 9.17
CA CYS A 78 -0.07 2.95 8.06
C CYS A 78 0.62 1.76 7.35
N PHE A 79 0.77 0.60 8.01
CA PHE A 79 1.35 -0.59 7.36
C PHE A 79 0.38 -1.29 6.41
N ALA A 80 -0.91 -0.95 6.44
CA ALA A 80 -1.96 -1.69 5.75
C ALA A 80 -1.81 -1.68 4.22
N GLY A 81 -1.06 -0.74 3.65
CA GLY A 81 -0.71 -0.76 2.23
C GLY A 81 0.07 -2.02 1.83
N GLY A 82 0.97 -2.51 2.69
CA GLY A 82 1.63 -3.81 2.49
C GLY A 82 0.69 -4.98 2.76
N THR A 83 -0.15 -4.89 3.80
CA THR A 83 -1.10 -5.95 4.15
C THR A 83 -2.09 -6.24 3.04
N VAL A 84 -2.64 -5.22 2.37
CA VAL A 84 -3.58 -5.45 1.27
C VAL A 84 -2.93 -6.10 0.06
N LEU A 85 -1.64 -5.83 -0.21
CA LEU A 85 -0.88 -6.51 -1.26
C LEU A 85 -0.66 -7.98 -0.91
N ARG A 86 -0.30 -8.27 0.35
CA ARG A 86 -0.18 -9.63 0.87
C ARG A 86 -1.47 -10.44 0.71
N LEU A 87 -2.60 -9.86 1.13
CA LEU A 87 -3.90 -10.50 0.99
C LEU A 87 -4.31 -10.65 -0.48
N ALA A 88 -4.11 -9.62 -1.30
CA ALA A 88 -4.46 -9.66 -2.72
C ALA A 88 -3.65 -10.70 -3.49
N LYS A 89 -2.38 -10.92 -3.13
CA LYS A 89 -1.53 -11.99 -3.67
C LYS A 89 -2.19 -13.35 -3.45
N ASP A 90 -2.47 -13.73 -2.20
CA ASP A 90 -3.05 -15.04 -1.87
C ASP A 90 -4.43 -15.23 -2.53
N LEU A 91 -5.26 -14.18 -2.52
CA LEU A 91 -6.58 -14.23 -3.17
C LEU A 91 -6.48 -14.42 -4.69
N ALA A 92 -5.54 -13.75 -5.35
CA ALA A 92 -5.36 -13.83 -6.80
C ALA A 92 -4.72 -15.16 -7.24
N GLU A 93 -3.72 -15.65 -6.51
CA GLU A 93 -2.98 -16.86 -6.86
C GLU A 93 -3.78 -18.13 -6.55
N ASN A 94 -4.55 -18.14 -5.46
CA ASN A 94 -5.29 -19.33 -5.05
C ASN A 94 -6.66 -19.48 -5.74
N ASN A 95 -7.06 -18.52 -6.57
CA ASN A 95 -8.34 -18.53 -7.29
C ASN A 95 -8.09 -18.25 -8.79
N ARG A 96 -8.07 -19.30 -9.61
CA ARG A 96 -7.82 -19.18 -11.06
C ARG A 96 -8.78 -18.18 -11.71
N GLY A 97 -8.22 -17.20 -12.43
CA GLY A 97 -8.98 -16.14 -13.11
C GLY A 97 -9.51 -15.04 -12.18
N ALA A 98 -9.13 -15.04 -10.90
CA ALA A 98 -9.51 -13.98 -9.98
C ALA A 98 -8.89 -12.63 -10.38
N ARG A 99 -9.70 -11.60 -10.20
CA ARG A 99 -9.33 -10.19 -10.29
C ARG A 99 -9.81 -9.52 -9.01
N VAL A 100 -8.85 -9.05 -8.24
CA VAL A 100 -9.03 -8.46 -6.91
C VAL A 100 -8.94 -6.95 -7.06
N LEU A 101 -10.04 -6.25 -6.82
CA LEU A 101 -10.01 -4.81 -6.64
C LEU A 101 -9.56 -4.52 -5.21
N VAL A 102 -8.49 -3.75 -5.07
CA VAL A 102 -8.05 -3.22 -3.77
C VAL A 102 -8.35 -1.74 -3.75
N ALA A 103 -8.95 -1.23 -2.67
CA ALA A 103 -9.16 0.19 -2.43
C ALA A 103 -8.66 0.54 -1.02
N LEU A 104 -7.77 1.53 -0.95
CA LEU A 104 -7.19 2.05 0.29
C LEU A 104 -7.65 3.47 0.53
N PHE A 105 -7.89 3.81 1.80
CA PHE A 105 -8.21 5.16 2.22
C PHE A 105 -7.36 5.59 3.42
N GLY A 106 -6.83 6.81 3.31
CA GLY A 106 -6.40 7.70 4.39
C GLY A 106 -6.85 9.12 4.01
N ASP A 107 -5.99 10.12 4.11
CA ASP A 107 -6.36 11.48 3.64
C ASP A 107 -6.47 11.57 2.10
N GLY A 108 -6.02 10.53 1.39
CA GLY A 108 -6.29 10.27 -0.02
C GLY A 108 -6.68 8.81 -0.25
N ALA A 109 -7.16 8.48 -1.45
CA ALA A 109 -7.52 7.12 -1.82
C ALA A 109 -6.72 6.61 -3.02
N ALA A 110 -6.30 5.35 -2.94
CA ALA A 110 -5.65 4.63 -4.03
C ALA A 110 -6.41 3.33 -4.32
N ALA A 111 -6.39 2.89 -5.57
CA ALA A 111 -6.96 1.62 -5.96
C ALA A 111 -6.09 0.91 -6.99
N ILE A 112 -6.05 -0.41 -6.92
CA ILE A 112 -5.31 -1.28 -7.85
C ILE A 112 -6.16 -2.49 -8.23
N ILE A 113 -5.85 -3.08 -9.38
CA ILE A 113 -6.36 -4.39 -9.79
C ILE A 113 -5.21 -5.39 -9.70
N VAL A 114 -5.41 -6.45 -8.92
CA VAL A 114 -4.44 -7.54 -8.76
C VAL A 114 -5.02 -8.81 -9.37
N GLY A 115 -4.20 -9.57 -10.09
CA GLY A 115 -4.58 -10.85 -10.69
C GLY A 115 -3.36 -11.69 -11.05
N ALA A 116 -3.52 -13.00 -11.02
CA ALA A 116 -2.60 -13.94 -11.65
C ALA A 116 -3.01 -14.21 -13.10
N ASP A 117 -2.08 -14.73 -13.90
CA ASP A 117 -2.26 -15.09 -15.31
C ASP A 117 -2.89 -13.93 -16.13
N PRO A 118 -2.13 -12.84 -16.38
CA PRO A 118 -2.65 -11.73 -17.16
C PRO A 118 -2.95 -12.14 -18.60
N ASP A 119 -4.06 -11.67 -19.16
CA ASP A 119 -4.36 -11.80 -20.59
C ASP A 119 -3.50 -10.79 -21.37
N PRO A 120 -2.45 -11.22 -22.08
CA PRO A 120 -1.51 -10.31 -22.73
C PRO A 120 -2.13 -9.53 -23.88
N ALA A 121 -3.33 -9.90 -24.36
CA ALA A 121 -4.02 -9.13 -25.40
C ALA A 121 -4.49 -7.76 -24.88
N ILE A 122 -4.91 -7.68 -23.61
CA ILE A 122 -5.57 -6.50 -23.04
C ILE A 122 -4.88 -6.02 -21.78
N GLU A 123 -4.49 -6.94 -20.89
CA GLU A 123 -3.91 -6.59 -19.60
C GLU A 123 -2.42 -6.27 -19.72
N ARG A 124 -1.97 -5.30 -18.94
CA ARG A 124 -0.59 -4.79 -18.92
C ARG A 124 -0.07 -4.84 -17.48
N PRO A 125 0.69 -5.88 -17.09
CA PRO A 125 1.27 -5.97 -15.75
C PRO A 125 2.19 -4.77 -15.48
N LEU A 126 2.11 -4.22 -14.26
CA LEU A 126 2.97 -3.10 -13.83
C LEU A 126 4.09 -3.58 -12.90
N PHE A 127 3.73 -4.46 -11.95
CA PHE A 127 4.63 -5.10 -10.99
C PHE A 127 4.11 -6.50 -10.67
N GLN A 128 5.00 -7.39 -10.25
CA GLN A 128 4.63 -8.70 -9.69
C GLN A 128 4.87 -8.70 -8.18
N ILE A 129 3.94 -9.30 -7.42
CA ILE A 129 4.07 -9.47 -5.97
C ILE A 129 4.70 -10.83 -5.71
N VAL A 130 6.00 -10.88 -5.43
CA VAL A 130 6.77 -12.13 -5.37
C VAL A 130 6.64 -12.81 -4.02
N SER A 131 6.87 -12.07 -2.94
CA SER A 131 6.66 -12.53 -1.57
C SER A 131 6.16 -11.39 -0.70
N ALA A 132 5.50 -11.74 0.40
CA ALA A 132 5.02 -10.77 1.37
C ALA A 132 5.14 -11.35 2.78
N SER A 133 5.75 -10.60 3.69
CA SER A 133 5.95 -10.99 5.09
C SER A 133 5.57 -9.85 6.04
N GLN A 134 5.24 -10.23 7.27
CA GLN A 134 4.90 -9.30 8.33
C GLN A 134 5.70 -9.66 9.59
N THR A 135 6.16 -8.65 10.32
CA THR A 135 6.83 -8.84 11.60
C THR A 135 6.48 -7.74 12.58
N ILE A 136 6.56 -8.05 13.88
CA ILE A 136 6.45 -7.08 14.98
C ILE A 136 7.86 -6.83 15.49
N LEU A 137 8.26 -5.56 15.58
CA LEU A 137 9.61 -5.22 16.01
C LEU A 137 9.77 -5.47 17.52
N PRO A 138 10.92 -6.01 17.95
CA PRO A 138 11.21 -6.17 19.39
C PRO A 138 11.29 -4.80 20.07
N ASP A 139 10.94 -4.76 21.35
CA ASP A 139 11.05 -3.58 22.22
C ASP A 139 10.34 -2.33 21.67
N SER A 140 9.21 -2.51 20.97
CA SER A 140 8.49 -1.44 20.28
C SER A 140 7.06 -1.20 20.80
N GLU A 141 6.74 -1.74 21.98
CA GLU A 141 5.43 -1.59 22.61
C GLU A 141 5.09 -0.11 22.82
N GLY A 142 3.88 0.29 22.41
CA GLY A 142 3.41 1.67 22.50
C GLY A 142 4.13 2.67 21.59
N ALA A 143 5.01 2.22 20.68
CA ALA A 143 5.76 3.11 19.79
C ALA A 143 4.83 3.90 18.86
N ILE A 144 3.78 3.25 18.37
CA ILE A 144 2.71 3.87 17.60
C ILE A 144 1.39 3.26 18.05
N ASP A 145 0.56 4.06 18.71
CA ASP A 145 -0.76 3.65 19.18
C ASP A 145 -1.86 4.55 18.61
N GLY A 146 -3.00 3.95 18.32
CA GLY A 146 -4.24 4.63 17.98
C GLY A 146 -5.34 4.19 18.94
N HIS A 147 -6.12 5.14 19.47
CA HIS A 147 -7.28 4.83 20.31
C HIS A 147 -8.53 5.53 19.80
N LEU A 148 -9.55 4.75 19.46
CA LEU A 148 -10.86 5.28 19.16
C LEU A 148 -11.58 5.65 20.46
N ARG A 149 -11.98 6.91 20.61
CA ARG A 149 -12.62 7.46 21.81
C ARG A 149 -13.79 8.36 21.39
N GLU A 150 -14.60 8.81 22.35
CA GLU A 150 -15.70 9.77 22.10
C GLU A 150 -15.21 11.08 21.46
N VAL A 151 -13.95 11.43 21.67
CA VAL A 151 -13.29 12.61 21.09
C VAL A 151 -12.78 12.37 19.66
N GLY A 152 -13.00 11.17 19.09
CA GLY A 152 -12.45 10.71 17.82
C GLY A 152 -11.28 9.75 17.99
N LEU A 153 -10.54 9.52 16.90
CA LEU A 153 -9.32 8.72 16.89
C LEU A 153 -8.15 9.56 17.40
N THR A 154 -7.54 9.17 18.52
CA THR A 154 -6.33 9.80 19.06
C THR A 154 -5.11 8.95 18.75
N PHE A 155 -3.97 9.58 18.46
CA PHE A 155 -2.72 8.91 18.15
C PHE A 155 -1.63 9.28 19.15
N HIS A 156 -0.81 8.30 19.52
CA HIS A 156 0.40 8.48 20.30
C HIS A 156 1.57 7.89 19.53
N LEU A 157 2.63 8.68 19.36
CA LEU A 157 3.84 8.27 18.67
C LEU A 157 5.04 8.57 19.56
N LEU A 158 5.88 7.56 19.81
CA LEU A 158 7.17 7.77 20.46
C LEU A 158 8.12 8.49 19.50
N LYS A 159 8.98 9.35 20.07
CA LYS A 159 9.98 10.08 19.28
C LYS A 159 10.98 9.16 18.57
N ASP A 160 11.21 7.97 19.13
CA ASP A 160 12.22 7.02 18.64
C ASP A 160 11.70 6.00 17.61
N VAL A 161 10.49 6.20 17.06
CA VAL A 161 9.98 5.37 15.96
C VAL A 161 10.99 5.23 14.81
N PRO A 162 11.66 6.30 14.33
CA PRO A 162 12.70 6.16 13.30
C PRO A 162 13.87 5.25 13.69
N GLY A 163 14.31 5.31 14.95
CA GLY A 163 15.40 4.49 15.49
C GLY A 163 15.01 3.02 15.57
N LEU A 164 13.79 2.73 16.02
CA LEU A 164 13.23 1.38 16.05
C LEU A 164 13.14 0.75 14.65
N ILE A 165 12.65 1.51 13.67
CA ILE A 165 12.56 1.03 12.27
C ILE A 165 13.96 0.77 11.70
N SER A 166 14.86 1.75 11.77
CA SER A 166 16.19 1.64 11.17
C SER A 166 17.01 0.52 11.79
N LYS A 167 16.92 0.30 13.11
CA LYS A 167 17.59 -0.81 13.79
C LYS A 167 17.21 -2.20 13.25
N ASN A 168 15.98 -2.37 12.77
CA ASN A 168 15.43 -3.68 12.42
C ASN A 168 15.20 -3.91 10.91
N ILE A 169 15.25 -2.87 10.09
CA ILE A 169 14.89 -2.97 8.66
C ILE A 169 15.79 -3.94 7.88
N GLU A 170 17.09 -3.98 8.20
CA GLU A 170 18.05 -4.86 7.52
C GLU A 170 17.74 -6.35 7.72
N LYS A 171 17.25 -6.73 8.90
CA LYS A 171 16.80 -8.11 9.15
C LYS A 171 15.67 -8.49 8.18
N SER A 172 14.71 -7.60 7.98
CA SER A 172 13.57 -7.84 7.09
C SER A 172 14.02 -7.97 5.63
N LEU A 173 15.00 -7.15 5.21
CA LEU A 173 15.62 -7.26 3.88
C LEU A 173 16.34 -8.60 3.70
N VAL A 174 17.18 -8.99 4.65
CA VAL A 174 17.93 -10.25 4.58
C VAL A 174 16.97 -11.43 4.51
N GLU A 175 15.92 -11.47 5.34
CA GLU A 175 14.92 -12.54 5.31
C GLU A 175 14.18 -12.60 3.96
N ALA A 176 13.84 -11.44 3.39
CA ALA A 176 13.10 -11.36 2.13
C ALA A 176 13.96 -11.69 0.89
N PHE A 177 15.23 -11.27 0.85
CA PHE A 177 16.08 -11.33 -0.33
C PHE A 177 17.15 -12.44 -0.30
N LYS A 178 17.42 -13.07 0.85
CA LYS A 178 18.32 -14.23 0.93
C LYS A 178 17.93 -15.37 -0.03
N PRO A 179 16.64 -15.74 -0.20
CA PRO A 179 16.25 -16.76 -1.17
C PRO A 179 16.52 -16.36 -2.63
N LEU A 180 16.66 -15.06 -2.91
CA LEU A 180 16.92 -14.50 -4.24
C LEU A 180 18.42 -14.24 -4.49
N GLY A 181 19.28 -14.45 -3.48
CA GLY A 181 20.71 -14.19 -3.59
C GLY A 181 21.09 -12.70 -3.70
N ILE A 182 20.19 -11.79 -3.33
CA ILE A 182 20.42 -10.34 -3.39
C ILE A 182 20.85 -9.84 -2.00
N ALA A 183 21.97 -9.10 -1.97
CA ALA A 183 22.50 -8.48 -0.75
C ALA A 183 22.90 -7.00 -0.92
N ASP A 184 22.88 -6.47 -2.14
CA ASP A 184 23.11 -5.05 -2.41
C ASP A 184 21.78 -4.31 -2.45
N TRP A 185 21.49 -3.56 -1.39
CA TRP A 185 20.25 -2.79 -1.25
C TRP A 185 20.13 -1.61 -2.22
N ASN A 186 21.22 -1.19 -2.88
CA ASN A 186 21.16 -0.18 -3.93
C ASN A 186 20.76 -0.78 -5.29
N SER A 187 20.94 -2.09 -5.48
CA SER A 187 20.57 -2.82 -6.70
C SER A 187 19.06 -3.08 -6.86
N ILE A 188 18.25 -2.76 -5.84
CA ILE A 188 16.79 -2.93 -5.85
C ILE A 188 16.05 -1.59 -5.84
N PHE A 189 14.87 -1.47 -6.44
CA PHE A 189 14.04 -0.25 -6.32
C PHE A 189 13.27 -0.21 -4.98
N TRP A 190 12.93 0.99 -4.50
CA TRP A 190 12.43 1.18 -3.14
C TRP A 190 11.09 1.91 -3.09
N ILE A 191 10.12 1.30 -2.41
CA ILE A 191 8.87 1.94 -1.98
C ILE A 191 8.79 1.86 -0.46
N ALA A 192 9.05 2.96 0.24
CA ALA A 192 8.93 2.99 1.69
C ALA A 192 7.72 3.83 2.11
N HIS A 193 6.89 3.34 3.04
CA HIS A 193 5.82 4.18 3.59
C HIS A 193 6.42 5.46 4.21
N PRO A 194 6.02 6.65 3.73
CA PRO A 194 6.60 7.92 4.15
C PRO A 194 5.93 8.42 5.44
N GLY A 195 6.08 7.66 6.53
CA GLY A 195 5.47 7.99 7.82
C GLY A 195 5.94 9.36 8.37
N GLY A 196 7.16 9.74 8.01
CA GLY A 196 7.75 11.05 8.21
C GLY A 196 9.18 11.08 7.65
N PRO A 197 9.74 12.27 7.39
CA PRO A 197 11.06 12.41 6.76
C PRO A 197 12.16 11.73 7.58
N ALA A 198 12.10 11.82 8.92
CA ALA A 198 13.09 11.23 9.81
C ALA A 198 13.20 9.69 9.68
N ILE A 199 12.11 9.00 9.34
CA ILE A 199 12.13 7.54 9.10
C ILE A 199 12.94 7.25 7.85
N LEU A 200 12.66 7.97 6.76
CA LEU A 200 13.35 7.80 5.48
C LEU A 200 14.84 8.12 5.62
N ASP A 201 15.17 9.24 6.26
CA ASP A 201 16.55 9.67 6.49
C ASP A 201 17.35 8.64 7.29
N GLN A 202 16.77 8.07 8.34
CA GLN A 202 17.45 7.06 9.15
C GLN A 202 17.57 5.71 8.43
N VAL A 203 16.58 5.31 7.63
CA VAL A 203 16.67 4.08 6.82
C VAL A 203 17.77 4.22 5.76
N GLU A 204 17.78 5.34 5.02
CA GLU A 204 18.81 5.62 4.02
C GLU A 204 20.22 5.61 4.64
N ALA A 205 20.40 6.32 5.76
CA ALA A 205 21.68 6.39 6.45
C ALA A 205 22.13 5.03 7.00
N LYS A 206 21.20 4.25 7.58
CA LYS A 206 21.50 2.93 8.16
C LYS A 206 21.95 1.92 7.12
N LEU A 207 21.33 1.94 5.94
CA LEU A 207 21.58 0.96 4.88
C LEU A 207 22.60 1.46 3.84
N GLY A 208 23.06 2.71 3.94
CA GLY A 208 23.94 3.31 2.95
C GLY A 208 23.29 3.43 1.57
N LEU A 209 22.00 3.78 1.53
CA LEU A 209 21.29 3.94 0.27
C LEU A 209 21.76 5.20 -0.46
N GLN A 210 21.84 5.10 -1.78
CA GLN A 210 21.97 6.24 -2.67
C GLN A 210 20.74 7.15 -2.52
N LYS A 211 20.92 8.47 -2.65
CA LYS A 211 19.85 9.44 -2.37
C LYS A 211 18.65 9.29 -3.29
N GLU A 212 18.91 8.77 -4.48
CA GLU A 212 17.93 8.59 -5.54
C GLU A 212 16.95 7.43 -5.20
N LYS A 213 17.33 6.49 -4.33
CA LYS A 213 16.53 5.29 -4.03
C LYS A 213 15.14 5.61 -3.48
N MET A 214 15.01 6.68 -2.69
CA MET A 214 13.71 7.08 -2.13
C MET A 214 13.11 8.31 -2.83
N GLN A 215 13.56 8.67 -4.03
CA GLN A 215 13.08 9.87 -4.73
C GLN A 215 11.56 9.85 -4.94
N ALA A 216 10.99 8.76 -5.47
CA ALA A 216 9.55 8.60 -5.64
C ALA A 216 8.79 8.70 -4.30
N THR A 217 9.34 8.06 -3.26
CA THR A 217 8.77 8.10 -1.89
C THR A 217 8.73 9.54 -1.34
N ARG A 218 9.85 10.27 -1.45
CA ARG A 218 9.96 11.64 -0.97
C ARG A 218 9.10 12.60 -1.77
N ARG A 219 8.91 12.37 -3.07
CA ARG A 219 8.01 13.17 -3.91
C ARG A 219 6.56 13.02 -3.49
N VAL A 220 6.08 11.79 -3.27
CA VAL A 220 4.72 11.56 -2.75
C VAL A 220 4.54 12.20 -1.38
N LEU A 221 5.52 12.09 -0.49
CA LEU A 221 5.48 12.77 0.81
C LEU A 221 5.38 14.30 0.65
N SER A 222 6.14 14.87 -0.28
CA SER A 222 6.15 16.32 -0.53
C SER A 222 4.84 16.82 -1.12
N GLU A 223 4.22 16.08 -2.04
CA GLU A 223 3.03 16.51 -2.77
C GLU A 223 1.73 16.20 -2.00
N TYR A 224 1.68 15.08 -1.27
CA TYR A 224 0.45 14.56 -0.67
C TYR A 224 0.53 14.36 0.86
N GLY A 225 1.71 14.51 1.46
CA GLY A 225 1.90 14.22 2.87
C GLY A 225 1.77 12.73 3.21
N ASN A 226 1.46 12.43 4.48
CA ASN A 226 1.23 11.07 4.94
C ASN A 226 -0.25 10.70 4.86
N MET A 227 -0.65 10.07 3.76
CA MET A 227 -1.99 9.50 3.52
C MET A 227 -2.19 8.09 4.13
N SER A 228 -1.42 7.72 5.15
CA SER A 228 -1.49 6.40 5.79
C SER A 228 -1.28 5.24 4.79
N SER A 229 -2.21 4.28 4.75
CA SER A 229 -2.12 3.06 3.92
C SER A 229 -1.99 3.34 2.42
N ALA A 230 -2.60 4.42 1.92
CA ALA A 230 -2.61 4.76 0.50
C ALA A 230 -1.23 5.16 -0.05
N CYS A 231 -0.31 5.65 0.80
CA CYS A 231 0.96 6.22 0.36
C CYS A 231 1.76 5.27 -0.54
N VAL A 232 1.91 4.00 -0.14
CA VAL A 232 2.76 3.06 -0.90
C VAL A 232 2.19 2.76 -2.29
N LEU A 233 0.88 2.87 -2.48
CA LEU A 233 0.26 2.72 -3.79
C LEU A 233 0.43 3.98 -4.65
N PHE A 234 0.38 5.18 -4.06
CA PHE A 234 0.76 6.41 -4.75
C PHE A 234 2.23 6.38 -5.18
N ILE A 235 3.12 5.82 -4.35
CA ILE A 235 4.54 5.70 -4.68
C ILE A 235 4.76 4.71 -5.83
N LEU A 236 4.03 3.59 -5.87
CA LEU A 236 4.07 2.67 -7.01
C LEU A 236 3.63 3.36 -8.31
N ASP A 237 2.56 4.16 -8.25
CA ASP A 237 2.07 4.93 -9.40
C ASP A 237 3.08 5.99 -9.86
N GLU A 238 3.63 6.76 -8.91
CA GLU A 238 4.67 7.75 -9.17
C GLU A 238 5.91 7.11 -9.81
N MET A 239 6.38 5.99 -9.25
CA MET A 239 7.57 5.28 -9.72
C MET A 239 7.42 4.79 -11.16
N ARG A 240 6.30 4.15 -11.51
CA ARG A 240 6.10 3.68 -12.90
C ARG A 240 5.99 4.85 -13.89
N ASN A 241 5.38 5.97 -13.47
CA ASN A 241 5.17 7.14 -14.32
C ASN A 241 6.50 7.85 -14.58
N LEU A 242 7.31 8.04 -13.53
CA LEU A 242 8.67 8.55 -13.64
C LEU A 242 9.55 7.63 -14.50
N SER A 243 9.49 6.32 -14.26
CA SER A 243 10.26 5.35 -15.04
C SER A 243 9.94 5.43 -16.53
N SER A 244 8.66 5.56 -16.88
CA SER A 244 8.24 5.73 -18.28
C SER A 244 8.65 7.08 -18.84
N ALA A 245 8.51 8.18 -18.08
CA ALA A 245 8.86 9.52 -18.53
C ALA A 245 10.37 9.68 -18.77
N ASP A 246 11.19 9.05 -17.92
CA ASP A 246 12.65 9.10 -17.99
C ASP A 246 13.26 8.04 -18.93
N GLY A 247 12.42 7.28 -19.65
CA GLY A 247 12.87 6.25 -20.59
C GLY A 247 13.65 5.11 -19.93
N LYS A 248 13.30 4.73 -18.69
CA LYS A 248 13.91 3.60 -17.98
C LYS A 248 13.51 2.27 -18.62
N ALA A 249 14.33 1.24 -18.42
CA ALA A 249 14.10 -0.08 -19.01
C ALA A 249 12.92 -0.84 -18.38
N THR A 250 12.57 -0.54 -17.12
CA THR A 250 11.53 -1.25 -16.35
C THR A 250 10.67 -0.25 -15.58
N THR A 251 9.48 -0.69 -15.15
CA THR A 251 8.58 0.07 -14.26
C THR A 251 9.16 0.38 -12.89
N GLY A 252 10.25 -0.30 -12.49
CA GLY A 252 10.96 -0.13 -11.22
C GLY A 252 12.29 0.60 -11.42
N GLU A 253 12.26 1.78 -12.05
CA GLU A 253 13.43 2.66 -12.26
C GLU A 253 14.57 2.03 -13.09
N GLY A 254 14.26 1.02 -13.91
CA GLY A 254 15.24 0.27 -14.68
C GLY A 254 15.87 -0.93 -13.94
N LEU A 255 15.42 -1.22 -12.71
CA LEU A 255 15.85 -2.36 -11.90
C LEU A 255 14.82 -3.48 -11.96
N GLU A 256 15.25 -4.73 -11.80
CA GLU A 256 14.37 -5.91 -11.85
C GLU A 256 13.65 -6.14 -10.52
N TRP A 257 14.37 -6.06 -9.41
CA TRP A 257 13.87 -6.38 -8.08
C TRP A 257 13.63 -5.12 -7.27
N GLY A 258 12.64 -5.18 -6.38
CA GLY A 258 12.32 -4.08 -5.49
C GLY A 258 11.66 -4.51 -4.20
N VAL A 259 11.61 -3.58 -3.26
CA VAL A 259 10.99 -3.78 -1.95
C VAL A 259 9.97 -2.69 -1.67
N LEU A 260 8.83 -3.11 -1.14
CA LEU A 260 7.82 -2.24 -0.57
C LEU A 260 7.72 -2.47 0.94
N PHE A 261 7.84 -1.39 1.71
CA PHE A 261 7.70 -1.40 3.16
C PHE A 261 6.48 -0.63 3.64
N GLY A 262 5.69 -1.27 4.51
CA GLY A 262 4.67 -0.63 5.33
C GLY A 262 5.11 -0.55 6.79
N PHE A 263 4.94 0.60 7.44
CA PHE A 263 5.25 0.79 8.86
C PHE A 263 4.01 1.30 9.59
N GLY A 264 3.68 0.78 10.77
CA GLY A 264 2.55 1.27 11.55
C GLY A 264 2.40 0.64 12.94
N PRO A 265 1.23 0.76 13.58
CA PRO A 265 1.02 0.33 14.97
C PRO A 265 1.51 -1.08 15.27
N GLY A 266 2.19 -1.26 16.42
CA GLY A 266 2.78 -2.55 16.82
C GLY A 266 4.09 -2.43 17.62
N LEU A 267 5.19 -1.91 17.07
CA LEU A 267 5.45 -1.44 15.71
C LEU A 267 5.52 -2.59 14.70
N THR A 268 4.60 -2.59 13.74
CA THR A 268 4.48 -3.62 12.71
C THR A 268 5.18 -3.19 11.42
N VAL A 269 5.91 -4.10 10.79
CA VAL A 269 6.53 -3.93 9.48
C VAL A 269 5.96 -4.95 8.50
N GLU A 270 5.41 -4.47 7.39
CA GLU A 270 5.10 -5.28 6.21
C GLU A 270 6.24 -5.15 5.20
N THR A 271 6.72 -6.27 4.68
CA THR A 271 7.77 -6.32 3.65
C THR A 271 7.23 -7.08 2.45
N VAL A 272 7.15 -6.41 1.30
CA VAL A 272 6.67 -7.01 0.06
C VAL A 272 7.79 -6.95 -0.98
N VAL A 273 8.21 -8.11 -1.47
CA VAL A 273 9.17 -8.20 -2.58
C VAL A 273 8.41 -8.06 -3.89
N LEU A 274 8.90 -7.15 -4.73
CA LEU A 274 8.33 -6.85 -6.02
C LEU A 274 9.31 -7.20 -7.14
N HIS A 275 8.77 -7.60 -8.28
CA HIS A 275 9.50 -7.67 -9.54
C HIS A 275 8.90 -6.64 -10.50
N SER A 276 9.74 -5.85 -11.16
CA SER A 276 9.30 -4.88 -12.17
C SER A 276 8.92 -5.57 -13.48
N VAL A 277 8.40 -4.79 -14.42
CA VAL A 277 8.06 -5.25 -15.76
C VAL A 277 8.81 -4.39 -16.78
N PRO A 278 9.34 -4.98 -17.88
CA PRO A 278 9.97 -4.19 -18.95
C PRO A 278 9.00 -3.15 -19.52
N ILE A 279 9.49 -1.92 -19.72
CA ILE A 279 8.76 -0.89 -20.45
C ILE A 279 9.06 -1.11 -21.94
N THR A 280 8.09 -1.65 -22.68
CA THR A 280 8.21 -1.75 -24.13
C THR A 280 7.99 -0.38 -24.75
N ALA A 281 8.94 0.10 -25.54
CA ALA A 281 8.71 1.26 -26.41
C ALA A 281 7.54 0.95 -27.36
N ASN A 282 6.54 1.81 -27.39
CA ASN A 282 5.46 1.78 -28.38
C ASN A 282 5.99 2.10 -29.77
#